data_AF-A0A7V9JQE6-F1
#
_entry.id   AF-A0A7V9JQE6-F1
#
_cell.length_a   1.000
_cell.length_b   1.000
_cell.length_c   1.000
_cell.angle_alpha   90.00
_cell.angle_beta   90.00
_cell.angle_gamma   90.00
#
_symmetry.space_group_name_H-M   'P 1'
#
loop_
_entity.id
_entity.type
_entity.pdbx_description
1 polymer ?
#
loop_
_entity_poly.entity_id
_entity_poly.type
_entity_poly.pdbx_seq_one_letter_code
_entity_poly.pdbx_strand_id
1 'polypeptide(L)'
;MIEDAYALCEEGTVAAVGRMRELAPLDGDVEELDGRGLCAIPGLVDCHTHPAFAGDRVEEFALRAAGASYEELHARGGGILST
;
A
#
# COMPACT_ATOMS: atom_id res chain seq x y z
N MET A 1 -12.37 4.52 16.36
CA MET A 1 -11.05 4.13 16.87
C MET A 1 -11.26 3.38 18.16
N ILE A 2 -10.54 2.28 18.38
CA ILE A 2 -10.48 1.62 19.68
C ILE A 2 -9.19 2.13 20.31
N GLU A 3 -9.31 2.90 21.39
CA GLU A 3 -8.17 3.38 22.16
C GLU A 3 -7.66 2.26 23.07
N ASP A 4 -6.34 2.23 23.31
CA ASP A 4 -5.68 1.23 24.15
C ASP A 4 -6.14 -0.19 23.77
N ALA A 5 -5.85 -0.60 22.53
CA ALA A 5 -6.42 -1.77 21.88
C ALA A 5 -5.41 -2.93 21.73
N TYR A 6 -5.94 -4.12 21.50
CA TYR A 6 -5.18 -5.29 21.06
C TYR A 6 -5.69 -5.80 19.71
N ALA A 7 -4.82 -6.48 18.97
CA ALA A 7 -5.19 -7.34 17.85
C ALA A 7 -4.49 -8.70 18.05
N LEU A 8 -5.27 -9.76 18.19
CA LEU A 8 -4.78 -11.13 18.35
C LEU A 8 -4.78 -11.82 16.98
N CYS A 9 -3.64 -12.38 16.62
CA CYS A 9 -3.46 -13.08 15.35
C CYS A 9 -3.12 -14.56 15.61
N GLU A 10 -3.78 -15.45 14.89
CA GLU A 10 -3.56 -16.90 14.93
C GLU A 10 -3.51 -17.43 13.50
N GLU A 11 -2.47 -18.20 13.18
CA GLU A 11 -2.32 -18.88 11.88
C GLU A 11 -2.49 -17.94 10.66
N GLY A 12 -1.98 -16.70 10.78
CA GLY A 12 -2.06 -15.69 9.71
C GLY A 12 -3.43 -15.01 9.56
N THR A 13 -4.34 -15.20 10.52
CA THR A 13 -5.66 -14.57 10.56
C THR A 13 -5.83 -13.71 11.82
N VAL A 14 -6.73 -12.73 11.76
CA VAL A 14 -7.11 -11.94 12.94
C VAL A 14 -8.17 -12.72 13.71
N ALA A 15 -7.81 -13.26 14.86
CA ALA A 15 -8.70 -14.03 15.73
C ALA A 15 -9.62 -13.12 16.55
N ALA A 16 -9.09 -11.99 17.04
CA ALA A 16 -9.87 -11.01 17.81
C ALA A 16 -9.26 -9.60 17.76
N VAL A 17 -10.12 -8.59 17.92
CA VAL A 17 -9.74 -7.17 18.08
C VAL A 17 -10.63 -6.57 19.15
N GLY A 18 -10.04 -5.82 20.08
CA GLY A 18 -10.81 -5.20 21.16
C GLY A 18 -9.98 -4.22 21.99
N ARG A 19 -10.57 -3.73 23.08
CA ARG A 19 -9.82 -2.92 24.06
C ARG A 19 -8.87 -3.84 24.84
N MET A 20 -7.69 -3.38 25.20
CA MET A 20 -6.67 -4.14 25.94
C MET A 20 -7.25 -4.73 27.24
N ARG A 21 -8.11 -3.98 27.94
CA ARG A 21 -8.82 -4.44 29.15
C ARG A 21 -9.79 -5.63 28.92
N GLU A 22 -10.15 -5.91 27.67
CA GLU A 22 -11.06 -7.00 27.27
C GLU A 22 -10.28 -8.23 26.75
N LEU A 23 -8.95 -8.16 26.70
CA LEU A 23 -8.11 -9.29 26.32
C LEU A 23 -8.21 -10.39 27.39
N ALA A 24 -8.70 -11.56 26.98
CA ALA A 24 -8.71 -12.74 27.83
C ALA A 24 -7.27 -13.24 28.06
N PRO A 25 -6.99 -13.95 29.16
CA PRO A 25 -5.71 -14.64 29.34
C PRO A 25 -5.40 -15.50 28.12
N LEU A 26 -4.18 -15.36 27.60
CA LEU A 26 -3.70 -16.14 26.47
C LEU A 26 -2.91 -17.34 26.98
N ASP A 27 -3.13 -18.50 26.36
CA ASP A 27 -2.38 -19.73 26.64
C ASP A 27 -1.28 -19.90 25.59
N GLY A 28 -0.18 -20.59 25.98
CA GLY A 28 0.90 -20.93 25.06
C GLY A 28 1.99 -19.87 24.90
N ASP A 29 2.82 -20.04 23.87
CA ASP A 29 3.87 -19.08 23.52
C ASP A 29 3.29 -18.04 22.57
N VAL A 30 3.19 -16.80 23.03
CA VAL A 30 2.59 -15.68 22.29
C VAL A 30 3.68 -14.66 22.01
N GLU A 31 3.90 -14.34 20.74
CA GLU A 31 4.75 -13.24 20.34
C GLU A 31 4.02 -11.90 20.58
N GLU A 32 4.59 -11.06 21.44
CA GLU A 32 4.05 -9.74 21.74
C GLU A 32 4.75 -8.66 20.92
N LEU A 33 3.96 -7.82 20.27
CA LEU A 33 4.41 -6.62 19.57
C LEU A 33 3.87 -5.38 20.29
N ASP A 34 4.75 -4.58 20.88
CA ASP A 34 4.36 -3.36 21.61
C ASP A 34 3.96 -2.24 20.63
N GLY A 35 2.64 -2.01 20.52
CA GLY A 35 2.05 -0.96 19.68
C GLY A 35 1.79 0.37 20.39
N ARG A 36 2.26 0.59 21.63
CA ARG A 36 1.93 1.80 22.39
C ARG A 36 2.33 3.08 21.67
N GLY A 37 1.38 4.02 21.59
CA GLY A 37 1.57 5.29 20.89
C GLY A 37 1.47 5.20 19.35
N LEU A 38 1.18 4.01 18.81
CA LEU A 38 0.96 3.78 17.38
C LEU A 38 -0.51 3.44 17.11
N CYS A 39 -0.85 3.38 15.82
CA CYS A 39 -2.17 2.95 15.35
C CYS A 39 -2.00 1.74 14.43
N ALA A 40 -2.71 0.65 14.74
CA ALA A 40 -2.88 -0.45 13.82
C ALA A 40 -4.06 -0.17 12.89
N ILE A 41 -3.83 -0.30 11.58
CA ILE A 41 -4.86 -0.20 10.55
C ILE A 41 -4.84 -1.45 9.69
N PRO A 42 -5.95 -1.82 9.03
CA PRO A 42 -5.91 -2.85 8.00
C PRO A 42 -4.85 -2.51 6.94
N GLY A 43 -4.24 -3.55 6.36
CA GLY A 43 -3.31 -3.38 5.25
C GLY A 43 -3.95 -2.58 4.12
N LEU A 44 -3.18 -1.65 3.53
CA LEU A 44 -3.65 -0.88 2.39
C LEU A 44 -3.87 -1.81 1.19
N VAL A 45 -4.93 -1.52 0.42
CA VAL A 45 -5.24 -2.24 -0.82
C VAL A 45 -5.10 -1.28 -1.98
N ASP A 46 -4.15 -1.55 -2.86
CA ASP A 46 -4.06 -0.91 -4.17
C ASP A 46 -4.87 -1.74 -5.18
N CYS A 47 -6.09 -1.29 -5.47
CA CYS A 47 -7.01 -2.00 -6.36
C CYS A 47 -6.81 -1.66 -7.84
N HIS A 48 -5.94 -0.71 -8.18
CA HIS A 48 -5.76 -0.27 -9.55
C HIS A 48 -4.36 0.26 -9.78
N THR A 49 -3.52 -0.60 -10.36
CA THR A 49 -2.16 -0.26 -10.73
C THR A 49 -1.75 -0.95 -12.03
N HIS A 50 -0.76 -0.38 -12.70
CA HIS A 50 -0.08 -0.97 -13.85
C HIS A 50 1.42 -1.17 -13.53
N PRO A 51 1.78 -2.04 -12.56
CA PRO A 51 3.14 -2.09 -12.02
C PRO A 51 4.11 -2.86 -12.91
N ALA A 52 3.60 -3.74 -13.78
CA ALA A 52 4.39 -4.53 -14.71
C ALA A 52 4.40 -3.86 -16.09
N PHE A 53 5.51 -3.19 -16.42
CA PHE A 53 5.80 -2.61 -17.73
C PHE A 53 7.30 -2.71 -18.03
N ALA A 54 7.68 -2.55 -19.29
CA ALA A 54 9.08 -2.41 -19.71
C ALA A 54 9.39 -0.94 -19.99
N GLY A 55 10.67 -0.55 -19.89
CA GLY A 55 11.10 0.83 -20.15
C GLY A 55 10.51 1.84 -19.16
N ASP A 56 10.52 3.12 -19.56
CA ASP A 56 9.87 4.22 -18.84
C ASP A 56 9.46 5.33 -19.82
N ARG A 57 8.80 6.37 -19.30
CA ARG A 57 8.36 7.52 -20.10
C ARG A 57 8.90 8.84 -19.58
N VAL A 58 10.09 8.84 -18.98
CA VAL A 58 10.71 10.04 -18.40
C VAL A 58 11.07 11.06 -19.48
N GLU A 59 11.56 10.64 -20.65
CA GLU A 59 11.85 11.56 -21.76
C GLU A 59 10.58 12.21 -22.30
N GLU A 60 9.51 11.43 -22.50
CA GLU A 60 8.23 11.96 -22.95
C GLU A 60 7.67 12.98 -21.94
N PHE A 61 7.82 12.71 -20.63
CA PHE A 61 7.47 13.65 -19.58
C PHE A 61 8.25 14.98 -19.70
N ALA A 62 9.57 14.92 -19.91
CA ALA A 62 10.39 16.12 -20.08
C ALA A 62 9.98 16.95 -21.31
N LEU A 63 9.68 16.30 -22.43
CA LEU A 63 9.22 16.98 -23.65
C LEU A 63 7.83 17.63 -23.46
N ARG A 64 6.89 16.96 -22.78
CA ARG A 64 5.60 17.56 -22.42
C ARG A 64 5.79 18.79 -21.53
N ALA A 65 6.66 18.71 -20.54
CA ALA A 65 6.96 19.83 -19.66
C ALA A 65 7.59 21.03 -20.40
N ALA A 66 8.33 20.77 -21.49
CA ALA A 66 8.89 21.79 -22.37
C ALA A 66 7.87 22.34 -23.42
N GLY A 67 6.63 21.85 -23.42
CA GLY A 67 5.54 22.36 -24.25
C GLY A 67 5.21 21.53 -25.50
N ALA A 68 5.80 20.35 -25.67
CA ALA A 68 5.43 19.46 -26.77
C ALA A 68 3.97 18.99 -26.65
N SER A 69 3.23 19.08 -27.74
CA SER A 69 1.86 18.59 -27.86
C SER A 69 1.81 17.06 -27.89
N TYR A 70 0.62 16.51 -27.60
CA TYR A 70 0.39 15.08 -27.67
C TYR A 70 0.66 14.51 -29.07
N GLU A 71 0.24 15.24 -30.12
CA GLU A 71 0.42 14.82 -31.52
C GLU A 71 1.91 14.76 -31.90
N GLU A 72 2.71 15.73 -31.48
CA GLU A 72 4.17 15.74 -31.70
C GLU A 72 4.87 14.57 -31.01
N LEU A 73 4.44 14.21 -29.81
CA LEU A 73 5.02 13.09 -29.06
C LEU A 73 4.61 11.75 -29.64
N HIS A 74 3.36 11.61 -30.05
CA HIS A 74 2.89 10.41 -30.73
C HIS A 74 3.61 10.20 -32.07
N ALA A 75 3.80 11.27 -32.85
CA ALA A 75 4.56 11.23 -34.10
C ALA A 75 6.04 10.81 -33.91
N ARG A 76 6.61 11.11 -32.74
CA ARG A 76 7.97 10.68 -32.34
C ARG A 76 8.03 9.26 -31.77
N GLY A 77 6.93 8.52 -31.85
CA GLY A 77 6.83 7.14 -31.37
C GLY A 77 6.65 7.04 -29.87
N GLY A 78 6.20 8.09 -29.18
CA GLY A 78 5.80 8.07 -27.77
C GLY A 78 4.34 7.64 -27.56
N GLY A 79 3.87 7.74 -26.32
CA GLY A 79 2.51 7.37 -25.91
C GLY A 79 2.36 5.90 -25.49
N ILE A 80 1.13 5.41 -25.42
CA ILE A 80 0.81 4.11 -24.78
C ILE A 80 1.38 2.89 -25.52
N LEU A 81 1.72 3.03 -26.80
CA LEU A 81 2.37 1.98 -27.60
C LEU A 81 3.89 1.98 -27.46
N SER A 82 4.44 2.89 -26.64
CA SER A 82 5.86 3.13 -26.46
C SER A 82 6.25 2.89 -25.01
N THR A 83 6.84 1.72 -24.76
CA THR A 83 7.36 1.22 -23.49
C THR A 83 8.42 0.17 -23.79
#